data_AF-A0A1M7J936-F1
#
_entry.id   AF-A0A1M7J936-F1
#
_cell.length_a   1.000
_cell.length_b   1.000
_cell.length_c   1.000
_cell.angle_alpha   90.00
_cell.angle_beta   90.00
_cell.angle_gamma   90.00
#
_symmetry.space_group_name_H-M   'P 1'
#
loop_
_entity.id
_entity.type
_entity.pdbx_description
1 polymer ?
#
loop_
_entity_poly.entity_id
_entity_poly.type
_entity_poly.pdbx_seq_one_letter_code
_entity_poly.pdbx_strand_id
1 'polypeptide(L)'
;MIISIADEENLYSNILQGNLPKEWRSLDAYPELQQIGSKWYQSNSSLVLKVPSAVIPKEYNFLINTNHPDFKSKVSLVRTEDYFCDERLF
;
A
#
# COMPACT_ATOMS: atom_id res chain seq x y z
N MET A 1 11.95 9.25 3.34
CA MET A 1 12.33 7.90 3.84
C MET A 1 12.45 6.96 2.67
N ILE A 2 13.49 6.13 2.65
CA ILE A 2 13.75 5.13 1.61
C ILE A 2 13.68 3.74 2.25
N ILE A 3 12.76 2.91 1.77
CA ILE A 3 12.53 1.54 2.23
C ILE A 3 12.97 0.58 1.13
N SER A 4 13.71 -0.46 1.49
CA SER A 4 14.02 -1.60 0.61
C SER A 4 13.12 -2.78 0.97
N ILE A 5 12.59 -3.44 -0.06
CA ILE A 5 11.73 -4.62 0.04
C ILE A 5 12.19 -5.64 -1.00
N ALA A 6 12.19 -6.92 -0.67
CA ALA A 6 12.44 -7.99 -1.65
C ALA A 6 11.37 -8.00 -2.77
N ASP A 7 11.75 -8.38 -4.00
CA ASP A 7 10.91 -8.32 -5.20
C ASP A 7 10.30 -9.67 -5.60
N GLU A 8 10.38 -10.68 -4.73
CA GLU A 8 9.85 -12.02 -4.95
C GLU A 8 8.32 -11.98 -5.12
N GLU A 9 7.78 -12.51 -6.22
CA GLU A 9 6.35 -12.38 -6.57
C GLU A 9 5.39 -12.89 -5.48
N ASN A 10 5.78 -13.95 -4.74
CA ASN A 10 4.98 -14.54 -3.68
C ASN A 10 4.81 -13.63 -2.45
N LEU A 11 5.61 -12.57 -2.32
CA LEU A 11 5.47 -11.58 -1.25
C LEU A 11 4.37 -10.56 -1.53
N TYR A 12 3.88 -10.48 -2.77
CA TYR A 12 2.93 -9.48 -3.23
C TYR A 12 1.55 -10.08 -3.46
N SER A 13 0.53 -9.34 -3.03
CA SER A 13 -0.84 -9.50 -3.54
C SER A 13 -1.28 -8.21 -4.22
N ASN A 14 -2.32 -8.31 -5.05
CA ASN A 14 -2.79 -7.19 -5.87
C ASN A 14 -4.31 -7.10 -5.79
N ILE A 15 -4.82 -5.89 -5.56
CA ILE A 15 -6.23 -5.55 -5.71
C ILE A 15 -6.38 -4.79 -7.01
N LEU A 16 -7.13 -5.36 -7.95
CA LEU A 16 -7.47 -4.67 -9.19
C LEU A 16 -8.62 -3.70 -8.94
N GLN A 17 -8.70 -2.65 -9.76
CA GLN A 17 -9.82 -1.70 -9.70
C GLN A 17 -11.19 -2.39 -9.81
N GLY A 18 -11.30 -3.46 -10.60
CA GLY A 18 -12.53 -4.24 -10.72
C GLY A 18 -12.91 -5.04 -9.46
N ASN A 19 -12.03 -5.14 -8.47
CA ASN A 19 -12.31 -5.73 -7.16
C ASN A 19 -12.79 -4.69 -6.14
N LEU A 20 -12.75 -3.40 -6.50
CA LEU A 20 -13.18 -2.31 -5.63
C LEU A 20 -14.66 -1.95 -5.89
N PRO A 21 -15.33 -1.33 -4.91
CA PRO A 21 -16.68 -0.82 -5.09
C PRO A 21 -16.77 0.15 -6.27
N LYS A 22 -17.96 0.26 -6.88
CA LYS A 22 -18.17 1.13 -8.05
C LYS A 22 -17.70 2.57 -7.82
N GLU A 23 -18.01 3.12 -6.65
CA GLU A 23 -17.66 4.49 -6.23
C GLU A 23 -16.46 4.52 -5.28
N TRP A 24 -15.49 3.62 -5.43
CA TRP A 24 -14.35 3.49 -4.49
C TRP A 24 -13.50 4.76 -4.31
N ARG A 25 -13.56 5.71 -5.25
CA ARG A 25 -12.87 7.00 -5.12
C ARG A 25 -13.65 8.02 -4.28
N SER A 26 -14.92 7.76 -3.99
CA SER A 26 -15.74 8.60 -3.10
C SER A 26 -15.37 8.36 -1.63
N LEU A 27 -15.59 9.38 -0.81
CA LEU A 27 -15.51 9.27 0.65
C LEU A 27 -16.51 8.23 1.18
N ASP A 28 -17.64 8.04 0.49
CA ASP A 28 -18.68 7.08 0.90
C ASP A 28 -18.19 5.62 0.91
N ALA A 29 -17.16 5.31 0.12
CA ALA A 29 -16.60 3.97 0.04
C ALA A 29 -15.57 3.67 1.14
N TYR A 30 -15.20 4.66 1.97
CA TYR A 30 -14.14 4.50 2.98
C TYR A 30 -14.37 3.32 3.93
N PRO A 31 -15.57 3.11 4.50
CA PRO A 31 -15.80 1.99 5.41
C PRO A 31 -15.53 0.62 4.75
N GLU A 32 -15.96 0.45 3.50
CA GLU A 32 -15.78 -0.79 2.75
C GLU A 32 -14.30 -1.01 2.37
N LEU A 33 -13.62 0.04 1.92
CA LEU A 33 -12.19 -0.01 1.60
C LEU A 33 -11.32 -0.31 2.83
N GLN A 34 -11.65 0.29 3.97
CA GLN A 34 -10.98 0.01 5.24
C GLN A 34 -11.18 -1.45 5.67
N GLN A 35 -12.37 -2.01 5.44
CA GLN A 35 -12.63 -3.43 5.72
C GLN A 35 -11.79 -4.35 4.83
N ILE A 36 -11.67 -4.04 3.53
CA ILE A 36 -10.82 -4.78 2.59
C ILE A 36 -9.36 -4.78 3.06
N GLY A 37 -8.83 -3.59 3.36
CA GLY A 37 -7.45 -3.44 3.86
C GLY A 37 -7.23 -4.13 5.21
N SER A 38 -8.17 -4.00 6.14
CA SER A 38 -8.09 -4.63 7.47
C SER A 38 -8.09 -6.16 7.36
N LYS A 39 -8.94 -6.72 6.50
CA LYS A 39 -9.00 -8.17 6.26
C LYS A 39 -7.68 -8.70 5.71
N TRP A 40 -7.07 -8.00 4.75
CA TRP A 40 -5.75 -8.36 4.22
C TRP A 40 -4.65 -8.26 5.29
N TYR A 41 -4.65 -7.19 6.08
CA TYR A 41 -3.64 -6.99 7.11
C TYR A 41 -3.72 -8.06 8.21
N GLN A 42 -4.93 -8.41 8.64
CA GLN A 42 -5.16 -9.42 9.69
C GLN A 42 -4.91 -10.85 9.20
N SER A 43 -5.14 -11.15 7.92
CA SER A 43 -4.93 -12.49 7.38
C SER A 43 -3.45 -12.86 7.25
N ASN A 44 -2.54 -11.87 7.25
CA ASN A 44 -1.13 -12.04 6.93
C ASN A 44 -0.92 -12.81 5.60
N SER A 45 -1.81 -12.62 4.62
CA SER A 45 -1.78 -13.41 3.38
C SER A 45 -0.63 -13.08 2.44
N SER A 46 -0.08 -11.87 2.54
CA SER A 46 1.12 -11.44 1.81
C SER A 46 1.84 -10.34 2.58
N LEU A 47 3.13 -10.16 2.31
CA LEU A 47 3.93 -9.10 2.93
C LEU A 47 3.57 -7.71 2.39
N VAL A 48 3.34 -7.62 1.08
CA VAL A 48 3.00 -6.39 0.38
C VAL A 48 1.65 -6.53 -0.31
N LEU A 49 0.86 -5.46 -0.28
CA LEU A 49 -0.36 -5.34 -1.06
C LEU A 49 -0.25 -4.13 -1.99
N LYS A 50 -0.36 -4.41 -3.29
CA LYS A 50 -0.46 -3.39 -4.34
C LYS A 50 -1.93 -2.99 -4.51
N VAL A 51 -2.21 -1.69 -4.37
CA VAL A 51 -3.56 -1.12 -4.50
C VAL A 51 -3.55 0.03 -5.50
N PRO A 52 -4.65 0.28 -6.24
CA PRO A 52 -4.71 1.41 -7.16
C PRO A 52 -4.66 2.75 -6.41
N SER A 53 -4.00 3.75 -6.99
CA SER A 53 -4.00 5.11 -6.47
C SER A 53 -5.36 5.77 -6.70
N ALA A 54 -5.94 6.34 -5.65
CA ALA A 54 -7.17 7.12 -5.73
C ALA A 54 -6.97 8.46 -6.46
N VAL A 55 -5.74 8.99 -6.45
CA VAL A 55 -5.39 10.31 -6.97
C VAL A 55 -4.97 10.25 -8.43
N ILE A 56 -4.01 9.37 -8.76
CA ILE A 56 -3.44 9.28 -10.12
C ILE A 56 -3.90 7.98 -10.78
N PRO A 57 -4.75 8.04 -11.82
CA PRO A 57 -5.11 6.85 -12.59
C PRO A 57 -3.88 6.20 -13.20
N LYS A 58 -3.79 4.86 -13.13
CA LYS A 58 -2.65 4.02 -13.57
C LYS A 58 -1.45 3.97 -12.63
N GLU A 59 -1.49 4.66 -11.50
CA GLU A 59 -0.52 4.48 -10.43
C GLU A 59 -1.04 3.55 -9.33
N TYR A 60 -0.12 3.09 -8.49
CA TYR A 60 -0.39 2.18 -7.39
C TYR A 60 0.32 2.63 -6.13
N ASN A 61 -0.36 2.44 -5.00
CA ASN A 61 0.26 2.51 -3.69
C ASN A 61 0.59 1.09 -3.22
N PHE A 62 1.60 0.98 -2.38
CA PHE A 62 2.02 -0.29 -1.80
C PHE A 62 1.86 -0.21 -0.28
N LEU A 63 1.09 -1.14 0.27
CA LEU A 63 0.92 -1.31 1.70
C LEU A 63 1.86 -2.43 2.16
N ILE A 64 2.54 -2.23 3.28
CA ILE A 64 3.45 -3.21 3.88
C ILE A 64 2.82 -3.74 5.16
N ASN A 65 2.67 -5.05 5.27
CA ASN A 65 2.16 -5.69 6.47
C ASN A 65 3.30 -5.93 7.47
N THR A 66 3.36 -5.13 8.53
CA THR A 66 4.41 -5.24 9.56
C THR A 66 4.24 -6.47 10.47
N ASN A 67 3.06 -7.11 10.46
CA ASN A 67 2.79 -8.34 11.20
C ASN A 67 3.11 -9.61 10.40
N HIS A 68 3.44 -9.47 9.10
CA HIS A 68 3.77 -10.62 8.26
C HIS A 68 5.10 -11.28 8.72
N PRO A 69 5.21 -12.63 8.74
CA PRO A 69 6.43 -13.31 9.20
C PRO A 69 7.71 -12.86 8.50
N ASP A 70 7.62 -12.59 7.19
CA ASP A 70 8.76 -12.16 6.37
C ASP A 70 9.13 -10.68 6.52
N PHE A 71 8.36 -9.87 7.27
CA PHE A 71 8.61 -8.43 7.39
C PHE A 71 10.04 -8.13 7.86
N LYS A 72 10.50 -8.83 8.91
CA LYS A 72 11.83 -8.58 9.51
C LYS A 72 12.99 -8.97 8.60
N SER A 73 12.80 -9.98 7.75
CA SER A 73 13.86 -10.51 6.87
C SER A 73 13.87 -9.88 5.48
N LYS A 74 12.73 -9.34 5.03
CA LYS A 74 12.54 -8.84 3.66
C LYS A 74 12.33 -7.34 3.55
N VAL A 75 12.10 -6.62 4.65
CA VAL A 75 11.90 -5.15 4.67
C VAL A 75 12.97 -4.48 5.52
N SER A 76 13.58 -3.42 4.98
CA SER A 76 14.55 -2.62 5.72
C SER A 76 14.42 -1.12 5.45
N LEU A 77 14.69 -0.32 6.48
CA LEU A 77 14.85 1.12 6.35
C LEU A 77 16.26 1.40 5.86
N VAL A 78 16.39 1.93 4.65
CA VAL A 78 17.70 2.26 4.05
C VAL A 78 18.21 3.59 4.57
N ARG A 79 17.37 4.63 4.53
CA ARG A 79 17.67 5.96 5.07
C ARG A 79 16.42 6.81 5.25
N THR A 80 16.54 7.87 6.05
CA THR A 80 15.59 8.97 6.08
C THR A 80 16.13 10.15 5.28
N GLU A 81 15.22 10.96 4.76
CA GLU A 81 15.54 12.18 4.02
C GLU A 81 14.64 13.26 4.58
N ASP A 82 15.17 14.46 4.76
CA ASP A 82 14.38 15.60 5.22
C ASP A 82 13.41 16.01 4.11
N TYR A 83 12.14 16.14 4.48
CA TYR A 83 11.14 16.69 3.57
C TYR A 83 11.28 18.21 3.55
N PHE A 84 11.56 18.75 2.36
CA PHE A 84 11.49 20.18 2.10
C PHE A 84 10.23 20.45 1.29
N CYS A 85 9.36 21.32 1.81
CA CYS A 85 8.16 21.76 1.11
C CYS A 85 8.54 22.90 0.16
N ASP A 86 8.48 22.65 -1.14
CA ASP A 86 8.83 23.63 -2.16
C ASP A 86 7.81 24.77 -2.20
N GLU A 87 8.25 26.00 -1.94
CA GLU A 87 7.39 27.19 -1.92
C GLU A 87 6.68 27.44 -3.26
N ARG A 88 7.19 26.91 -4.38
CA ARG A 88 6.57 27.04 -5.70
C ARG A 88 5.30 26.18 -5.87
N LEU A 89 5.04 25.27 -4.93
CA LEU A 89 3.85 24.39 -4.95
C LEU A 89 2.66 24.98 -4.17
N PHE A 90 2.76 26.22 -3.70
CA PHE A 90 1.72 26.95 -2.97
C PHE A 90 1.26 28.21 -3.70
#